data_AF-A0A4Y8K804-F1
#
_entry.id   AF-A0A4Y8K804-F1
#
_cell.length_a   1.000
_cell.length_b   1.000
_cell.length_c   1.000
_cell.angle_alpha   90.00
_cell.angle_beta   90.00
_cell.angle_gamma   90.00
#
_symmetry.space_group_name_H-M   'P 1'
#
loop_
_entity.id
_entity.type
_entity.pdbx_description
1 polymer ?
#
loop_
_entity_poly.entity_id
_entity_poly.type
_entity_poly.pdbx_seq_one_letter_code
_entity_poly.pdbx_strand_id
1 'polypeptide(L)' 'MIQDRKTPRGPEQWGATDFRSCPICGHAMREHTIDHSSRNTVVNCPVPHPGAWDRDAFEPVNEFGMVMHHARA' A
#
# COMPACT_ATOMS: atom_id res chain seq x y z
N MET A 1 27.13 33.60 25.89
CA MET A 1 25.69 33.67 25.58
C MET A 1 25.40 32.63 24.52
N ILE A 2 24.83 31.49 24.91
CA ILE A 2 24.56 30.35 24.04
C ILE A 2 23.16 30.58 23.48
N GLN A 3 23.03 30.94 22.20
CA GLN A 3 21.72 31.09 21.58
C GLN A 3 21.23 29.70 21.16
N ASP A 4 20.25 29.20 21.93
CA ASP A 4 19.44 28.02 21.62
C ASP A 4 18.77 28.20 20.27
N ARG A 5 19.34 27.57 19.23
CA ARG A 5 18.75 27.51 17.89
C ARG A 5 17.54 26.58 17.98
N LYS A 6 16.40 27.14 18.38
CA LYS A 6 15.09 26.51 18.25
C LYS A 6 14.82 26.29 16.75
N THR A 7 15.14 25.09 16.27
CA THR A 7 14.61 24.57 15.02
C THR A 7 13.09 24.47 15.15
N PRO A 8 12.29 25.19 14.34
CA PRO A 8 10.87 24.90 14.28
C PRO A 8 10.72 23.48 13.73
N ARG A 9 10.15 22.59 14.54
CA ARG A 9 9.69 21.27 14.11
C ARG A 9 8.78 21.49 12.89
N GLY A 10 9.19 20.92 11.74
CA GLY A 10 8.38 20.88 10.52
C GLY A 10 7.03 20.20 10.78
N PRO A 11 6.07 20.33 9.84
CA PRO A 11 4.71 19.88 10.05
C PRO A 11 4.73 18.38 10.36
N GLU A 12 4.11 18.03 11.46
CA GLU A 12 3.81 16.68 11.87
C GLU A 12 3.06 15.99 10.71
N GLN A 13 3.72 15.03 10.05
CA GLN A 13 3.24 14.40 8.82
C GLN A 13 2.22 13.28 9.12
N TRP A 14 1.47 13.39 10.21
CA TRP A 14 0.61 12.34 10.75
C TRP A 14 -0.75 12.19 10.06
N GLY A 15 -1.00 12.84 8.93
CA GLY A 15 -2.33 12.79 8.29
C GLY A 15 -2.35 12.74 6.76
N ALA A 16 -1.20 12.63 6.09
CA ALA A 16 -1.20 12.61 4.63
C ALA A 16 -1.73 11.29 4.03
N THR A 17 -1.78 10.22 4.83
CA THR A 17 -2.24 8.90 4.40
C THR A 17 -3.75 8.72 4.61
N ASP A 18 -4.33 9.32 5.66
CA ASP A 18 -5.76 9.17 6.01
C ASP A 18 -6.74 9.59 4.91
N PHE A 19 -6.37 10.58 4.09
CA PHE A 19 -7.18 11.07 2.98
C PHE A 19 -6.88 10.36 1.65
N ARG A 20 -5.92 9.44 1.61
CA ARG A 20 -5.61 8.68 0.39
C ARG A 20 -6.57 7.50 0.27
N SER A 21 -7.01 7.25 -0.95
CA SER A 21 -7.70 6.01 -1.29
C SER A 21 -6.72 4.85 -1.29
N CYS A 22 -7.15 3.70 -0.76
CA CYS A 22 -6.41 2.46 -0.86
C CYS A 22 -6.32 2.04 -2.33
N PRO A 23 -5.11 1.73 -2.85
CA PRO A 23 -4.93 1.35 -4.25
C PRO A 23 -5.53 -0.03 -4.59
N ILE A 24 -5.89 -0.83 -3.58
CA ILE A 24 -6.44 -2.17 -3.79
C ILE A 24 -7.97 -2.14 -3.82
N CYS A 25 -8.61 -1.50 -2.83
CA CYS A 25 -10.07 -1.50 -2.71
C CYS A 25 -10.74 -0.15 -3.02
N GLY A 26 -9.98 0.94 -3.16
CA GLY A 26 -10.50 2.29 -3.44
C GLY A 26 -11.08 3.03 -2.22
N HIS A 27 -11.32 2.35 -1.10
CA HIS A 27 -11.81 2.95 0.14
C HIS A 27 -10.77 3.85 0.82
N ALA A 28 -11.22 4.73 1.72
CA ALA A 28 -10.31 5.62 2.45
C ALA A 28 -9.35 4.81 3.34
N MET A 29 -8.07 5.19 3.38
CA MET A 29 -7.04 4.54 4.19
C MET A 29 -7.37 4.53 5.69
N ARG A 30 -8.17 5.47 6.19
CA ARG A 30 -8.68 5.47 7.57
C ARG A 30 -9.51 4.23 7.95
N GLU A 31 -10.08 3.54 6.95
CA GLU A 31 -10.85 2.31 7.15
C GLU A 31 -9.94 1.08 7.28
N HIS A 32 -8.63 1.25 7.10
CA HIS A 32 -7.64 0.19 7.14
C HIS A 32 -6.94 0.15 8.49
N THR A 33 -6.54 -1.06 8.91
CA THR A 33 -5.73 -1.23 10.12
C THR A 33 -4.26 -1.24 9.72
N ILE A 34 -3.45 -0.36 10.31
CA ILE A 34 -2.01 -0.32 10.07
C ILE A 34 -1.30 -0.95 11.28
N ASP A 35 -0.67 -2.10 11.07
CA ASP A 35 0.16 -2.76 12.06
C ASP A 35 1.59 -2.20 12.03
N HIS A 36 2.01 -1.66 13.17
CA HIS A 36 3.37 -1.18 13.41
C HIS A 36 4.12 -2.05 14.44
N SER A 37 3.65 -3.28 14.69
CA SER A 37 4.23 -4.17 15.70
C SER A 37 5.65 -4.63 15.35
N SER A 38 5.98 -4.65 14.06
CA SER A 38 7.29 -5.03 13.55
C SER A 38 7.98 -3.84 12.85
N ARG A 39 9.27 -3.99 12.54
CA ARG A 39 9.97 -3.00 11.70
C ARG A 39 9.38 -2.88 10.30
N ASN A 40 8.64 -3.89 9.85
CA ASN A 40 7.84 -3.84 8.63
C ASN A 40 6.43 -3.37 8.99
N THR A 41 6.06 -2.18 8.53
CA THR A 41 4.69 -1.68 8.68
C THR A 41 3.79 -2.40 7.68
N VAL A 42 2.72 -3.03 8.16
CA VAL A 42 1.78 -3.79 7.33
C VAL A 42 0.42 -3.08 7.34
N VAL A 43 -0.15 -2.88 6.16
CA VAL A 43 -1.51 -2.33 6.01
C VAL A 43 -2.47 -3.48 5.74
N ASN A 44 -3.48 -3.63 6.59
CA ASN A 44 -4.52 -4.64 6.43
C ASN A 44 -5.81 -4.00 5.88
N CYS A 45 -6.17 -4.36 4.65
CA CYS A 45 -7.40 -3.90 4.02
C CYS A 45 -8.62 -4.68 4.53
N PRO A 46 -9.72 -4.00 4.92
CA PRO A 46 -10.91 -4.65 5.49
C PRO A 46 -11.75 -5.40 4.45
N VAL A 47 -11.61 -5.06 3.16
CA VAL A 47 -12.36 -5.71 2.08
C VAL A 47 -11.75 -7.09 1.78
N PRO A 48 -12.54 -8.17 1.77
CA PRO A 48 -12.06 -9.48 1.35
C PRO A 48 -11.73 -9.42 -0.15
N HIS A 49 -10.46 -9.63 -0.50
CA HIS A 49 -10.05 -9.72 -1.90
C HIS A 49 -10.22 -11.18 -2.35
N PRO A 50 -10.99 -11.45 -3.42
CA PRO A 50 -11.01 -12.78 -4.02
C PRO A 50 -9.58 -13.11 -4.43
N GLY A 51 -9.03 -14.17 -3.85
CA GLY A 51 -7.59 -14.42 -3.78
C GLY A 51 -6.92 -14.31 -5.14
N ALA A 52 -5.92 -13.43 -5.19
CA ALA A 52 -4.94 -13.13 -6.23
C ALA A 52 -4.72 -11.62 -6.18
N TRP A 53 -3.71 -11.19 -5.43
CA TRP A 53 -3.32 -9.77 -5.41
C TRP A 53 -2.80 -9.32 -6.77
N ASP A 54 -2.32 -10.26 -7.58
CA ASP A 54 -1.91 -10.03 -8.95
C ASP A 54 -3.06 -10.39 -9.89
N ARG A 55 -3.44 -9.46 -10.78
CA ARG A 55 -4.53 -9.67 -11.75
C ARG A 55 -4.32 -10.89 -12.64
N ASP A 56 -3.07 -11.32 -12.74
CA ASP A 56 -2.59 -12.35 -13.63
C ASP A 56 -2.04 -13.56 -12.83
N ALA A 57 -2.26 -13.60 -11.50
CA ALA A 57 -1.77 -14.67 -10.62
C ALA A 57 -2.26 -16.07 -11.03
N PHE A 58 -3.37 -16.12 -11.78
CA PHE A 58 -3.94 -17.36 -12.32
C PHE A 58 -3.83 -17.46 -13.84
N GLU A 59 -3.24 -16.47 -14.51
CA GLU A 59 -3.01 -16.60 -15.93
C GLU A 59 -1.92 -17.65 -16.18
N PRO A 60 -2.09 -18.52 -17.20
CA PRO A 60 -1.05 -19.46 -17.58
C PRO A 60 0.26 -18.73 -17.88
N VAL A 61 1.37 -19.22 -17.35
CA VAL A 61 2.71 -18.67 -17.58
C VAL A 61 3.54 -19.58 -18.47
N ASN A 62 4.54 -19.02 -19.16
CA ASN A 62 5.55 -19.79 -19.88
C ASN A 62 6.66 -20.33 -18.95
N GLU A 63 7.63 -21.05 -19.51
CA GLU A 63 8.78 -21.60 -18.78
C GLU A 63 9.64 -20.55 -18.06
N PHE A 64 9.51 -19.28 -18.45
CA PHE A 64 10.19 -18.14 -17.84
C PHE A 64 9.33 -17.40 -16.82
N GLY A 65 8.10 -17.85 -16.55
CA GLY A 65 7.19 -17.22 -15.59
C GLY A 65 6.48 -15.97 -16.10
N MET A 66 6.49 -15.70 -17.41
CA MET A 66 5.74 -14.58 -18.01
C MET A 66 4.33 -15.02 -18.40
N VAL A 67 3.35 -14.14 -18.17
CA VAL A 67 1.94 -14.34 -18.53
C VAL A 67 1.77 -14.57 -20.03
N MET A 68 1.09 -15.66 -20.40
CA MET A 68 0.73 -16.00 -21.77
C MET A 68 -0.55 -15.26 -22.16
N HIS A 69 -0.45 -14.01 -22.61
CA HIS A 69 -1.60 -13.32 -23.19
C HIS A 69 -1.99 -14.00 -24.51
N HIS A 70 -3.09 -14.75 -24.53
CA HIS A 70 -3.69 -15.21 -25.79
C HIS A 70 -4.08 -13.97 -26.60
N ALA A 71 -3.34 -13.67 -27.66
CA ALA A 71 -3.73 -12.66 -28.63
C ALA A 71 -5.13 -13.03 -29.14
N ARG A 72 -6.13 -12.22 -28.78
CA ARG A 72 -7.49 -12.36 -29.30
C ARG A 72 -7.40 -12.17 -30.82
N ALA A 73 -7.72 -13.23 -31.56
CA ALA A 73 -7.91 -13.21 -33.01
C ALA A 73 -9.20 -12.46 -33.39
#